data_AF-A0A7W5E2F5-F1
#
_entry.id   AF-A0A7W5E2F5-F1
#
_cell.length_a   1.000
_cell.length_b   1.000
_cell.length_c   1.000
_cell.angle_alpha   90.00
_cell.angle_beta   90.00
_cell.angle_gamma   90.00
#
_symmetry.space_group_name_H-M   'P 1'
#
loop_
_entity.id
_entity.type
_entity.pdbx_description
1 polymer ?
#
loop_
_entity_poly.entity_id
_entity_poly.type
_entity_poly.pdbx_seq_one_letter_code
_entity_poly.pdbx_strand_id
1 'polypeptide(L)'
;MSKNIYQMYHDNGDTAGFFVRRDSWSTIIAKVVSIDGQESGELPGKPPYHGNPPVLMTVYNNDGTIQKEAETMSCPGTYAYSQIDPPFDLNE
;
A
#
# COMPACT_ATOMS: atom_id res chain seq x y z
N MET A 1 12.57 0.31 10.50
CA MET A 1 11.48 0.97 11.24
C MET A 1 10.20 0.69 10.48
N SER A 2 9.20 0.10 11.13
CA SER A 2 7.91 -0.17 10.49
C SER A 2 7.16 1.15 10.30
N LYS A 3 6.63 1.39 9.09
CA LYS A 3 5.87 2.60 8.75
C LYS A 3 4.42 2.23 8.45
N ASN A 4 3.53 3.22 8.51
CA ASN A 4 2.18 3.07 8.00
C ASN A 4 2.12 3.43 6.50
N ILE A 5 0.99 3.13 5.85
CA ILE A 5 0.85 3.34 4.39
C ILE A 5 0.89 4.82 4.01
N TYR A 6 0.29 5.69 4.82
CA TYR A 6 0.25 7.14 4.55
C TYR A 6 1.64 7.78 4.61
N GLN A 7 2.47 7.35 5.57
CA GLN A 7 3.85 7.78 5.67
C GLN A 7 4.67 7.30 4.47
N MET A 8 4.51 6.05 4.04
CA MET A 8 5.19 5.54 2.84
C MET A 8 4.76 6.31 1.60
N TYR A 9 3.46 6.59 1.46
CA TYR A 9 2.93 7.39 0.36
C TYR A 9 3.55 8.79 0.32
N HIS A 10 3.59 9.48 1.46
CA HIS A 10 4.21 10.80 1.57
C HIS A 10 5.73 10.75 1.29
N ASP A 11 6.44 9.77 1.85
CA ASP A 11 7.88 9.57 1.62
C ASP A 11 8.20 9.27 0.15
N ASN A 12 7.27 8.68 -0.59
CA ASN A 12 7.38 8.42 -2.03
C ASN A 12 7.02 9.66 -2.89
N GLY A 13 6.87 10.84 -2.29
CA GLY A 13 6.48 12.07 -2.99
C GLY A 13 4.98 12.12 -3.27
N ASP A 14 4.18 11.71 -2.28
CA ASP A 14 2.72 11.68 -2.35
C ASP A 14 2.20 10.93 -3.59
N THR A 15 2.73 9.72 -3.79
CA THR A 15 2.43 8.89 -4.97
C THR A 15 2.22 7.41 -4.58
N ALA A 16 1.15 6.82 -5.08
CA ALA A 16 0.81 5.41 -4.95
C ALA A 16 1.54 4.57 -6.01
N GLY A 17 1.24 3.27 -6.07
CA GLY A 17 1.86 2.32 -7.00
C GLY A 17 3.01 1.51 -6.40
N PHE A 18 3.32 1.71 -5.11
CA PHE A 18 4.34 0.96 -4.40
C PHE A 18 3.81 -0.34 -3.79
N PHE A 19 4.73 -1.30 -3.61
CA PHE A 19 4.44 -2.60 -3.02
C PHE A 19 4.78 -2.62 -1.54
N VAL A 20 3.90 -3.22 -0.76
CA VAL A 20 4.04 -3.40 0.68
C VAL A 20 3.78 -4.83 1.07
N ARG A 21 4.41 -5.24 2.17
CA ARG A 21 4.13 -6.49 2.84
C ARG A 21 3.92 -6.22 4.32
N ARG A 22 2.92 -6.89 4.90
CA ARG A 22 2.69 -6.87 6.34
C ARG A 22 3.48 -7.98 7.00
N ASP A 23 4.03 -7.76 8.19
CA ASP A 23 4.79 -8.80 8.91
C ASP A 23 3.96 -10.07 9.19
N SER A 24 2.65 -9.90 9.43
CA SER A 24 1.71 -11.01 9.61
C SER A 24 1.32 -11.73 8.32
N TRP A 25 1.73 -11.20 7.16
CA TRP A 25 1.43 -11.75 5.84
C TRP A 25 2.62 -12.57 5.37
N SER A 26 2.46 -13.91 5.39
CA SER A 26 3.53 -14.85 5.04
C SER A 26 4.05 -14.60 3.62
N THR A 27 3.31 -14.95 2.57
CA THR A 27 3.77 -14.82 1.17
C THR A 27 2.95 -13.80 0.37
N ILE A 28 2.10 -13.04 1.06
CA ILE A 28 1.17 -12.11 0.44
C ILE A 28 1.82 -10.73 0.33
N ILE A 29 1.68 -10.15 -0.86
CA ILE A 29 2.18 -8.83 -1.22
C ILE A 29 0.99 -7.97 -1.62
N ALA A 30 0.97 -6.71 -1.24
CA ALA A 30 -0.07 -5.78 -1.67
C ALA A 30 0.55 -4.60 -2.41
N LYS A 31 0.01 -4.25 -3.57
CA LYS A 31 0.29 -3.00 -4.27
C LYS A 31 -0.72 -1.96 -3.83
N VAL A 32 -0.26 -0.85 -3.30
CA VAL A 32 -1.14 0.30 -3.05
C VAL A 32 -1.44 0.94 -4.39
N VAL A 33 -2.70 0.94 -4.81
CA VAL A 33 -3.13 1.47 -6.12
C VAL A 33 -3.51 2.94 -5.98
N SER A 34 -4.33 3.26 -4.99
CA SER A 34 -4.79 4.62 -4.75
C SER A 34 -5.14 4.82 -3.28
N ILE A 35 -5.03 6.04 -2.80
CA ILE A 35 -5.48 6.45 -1.46
C ILE A 35 -6.55 7.53 -1.65
N ASP A 36 -7.73 7.34 -1.06
CA ASP A 36 -8.90 8.22 -1.27
C ASP A 36 -9.31 8.36 -2.76
N GLY A 37 -9.04 7.33 -3.57
CA GLY A 37 -9.25 7.38 -5.03
C GLY A 37 -8.23 8.23 -5.79
N GLN A 38 -7.17 8.69 -5.14
CA GLN A 38 -6.05 9.40 -5.76
C GLN A 38 -4.83 8.49 -5.87
N GLU A 39 -4.21 8.46 -7.05
CA GLU A 39 -2.95 7.76 -7.28
C GLU A 39 -1.73 8.64 -6.95
N SER A 40 -1.92 9.96 -6.99
CA SER A 40 -0.89 10.93 -6.62
C SER A 40 -1.52 12.22 -6.11
N GLY A 41 -0.74 13.00 -5.36
CA GLY A 41 -1.16 14.25 -4.74
C GLY A 41 -1.26 14.17 -3.23
N GLU A 42 -1.17 15.33 -2.58
CA GLU A 42 -1.16 15.44 -1.12
C GLU A 42 -2.49 14.95 -0.52
N LEU A 43 -2.39 14.08 0.49
CA LEU A 43 -3.57 13.59 1.19
C LEU A 43 -4.18 14.69 2.07
N PRO A 44 -5.48 14.98 1.92
CA PRO A 44 -6.15 15.96 2.77
C PRO A 44 -6.19 15.48 4.22
N GLY A 45 -5.92 16.37 5.17
CA GLY A 45 -6.02 16.07 6.60
C GLY A 45 -4.70 16.23 7.36
N LYS A 46 -4.73 15.90 8.66
CA LYS A 46 -3.54 16.04 9.52
C LYS A 46 -2.70 14.76 9.50
N PRO A 47 -1.38 14.85 9.28
CA PRO A 47 -0.48 13.71 9.46
C PRO A 47 -0.52 13.20 10.91
N PRO A 48 -0.24 11.91 11.16
CA PRO A 48 0.24 10.89 10.22
C PRO A 48 -0.86 10.03 9.57
N TYR A 49 -2.14 10.29 9.87
CA TYR A 49 -3.25 9.45 9.39
C TYR A 49 -4.14 10.13 8.36
N HIS A 50 -4.06 11.46 8.18
CA HIS A 50 -4.84 12.21 7.19
C HIS A 50 -6.37 11.95 7.27
N GLY A 51 -6.89 11.62 8.46
CA GLY A 51 -8.31 11.25 8.62
C GLY A 51 -8.64 9.78 8.30
N ASN A 52 -7.63 8.95 8.07
CA ASN A 52 -7.69 7.54 7.70
C ASN A 52 -8.47 7.28 6.40
N PRO A 53 -8.08 7.91 5.28
CA PRO A 53 -8.75 7.74 4.00
C PRO A 53 -8.70 6.27 3.53
N PRO A 54 -9.71 5.81 2.77
CA PRO A 54 -9.72 4.46 2.25
C PRO A 54 -8.52 4.23 1.32
N VAL A 55 -7.73 3.19 1.61
CA VAL A 55 -6.60 2.77 0.79
C VAL A 55 -7.05 1.61 -0.08
N LEU A 56 -6.96 1.78 -1.39
CA LEU A 56 -7.21 0.73 -2.37
C LEU A 56 -5.91 -0.02 -2.67
N MET A 57 -5.94 -1.34 -2.60
CA MET A 57 -4.80 -2.19 -2.89
C MET A 57 -5.16 -3.38 -3.78
N THR A 58 -4.19 -3.82 -4.55
CA THR A 58 -4.24 -5.10 -5.25
C THR A 58 -3.36 -6.09 -4.52
N VAL A 59 -3.92 -7.25 -4.16
CA VAL A 59 -3.24 -8.29 -3.40
C VAL A 59 -2.71 -9.34 -4.37
N TYR A 60 -1.40 -9.58 -4.29
CA TYR A 60 -0.65 -10.54 -5.07
C TYR A 60 -0.12 -11.66 -4.18
N ASN A 61 -0.01 -12.85 -4.76
CA ASN A 61 0.82 -13.91 -4.23
C ASN A 61 2.30 -13.69 -4.58
N ASN A 62 3.17 -14.48 -3.95
CA ASN A 62 4.60 -14.43 -4.19
C ASN A 62 5.01 -14.80 -5.63
N ASP A 63 4.15 -15.50 -6.37
CA ASP A 63 4.33 -15.83 -7.79
C ASP A 63 3.81 -14.74 -8.75
N GLY A 64 3.25 -13.64 -8.23
CA GLY A 64 2.68 -12.56 -9.04
C GLY A 64 1.21 -12.75 -9.42
N THR A 65 0.60 -13.89 -9.08
CA THR A 65 -0.85 -14.08 -9.28
C THR A 65 -1.65 -13.14 -8.40
N ILE A 66 -2.60 -12.43 -9.00
CA ILE A 66 -3.56 -11.59 -8.30
C ILE A 66 -4.54 -12.45 -7.52
N GLN A 67 -4.56 -12.29 -6.19
CA GLN A 67 -5.59 -12.88 -5.33
C GLN A 67 -6.83 -12.00 -5.25
N LYS A 68 -6.64 -10.68 -5.17
CA LYS A 68 -7.73 -9.70 -5.06
C LYS A 68 -7.35 -8.40 -5.74
N GLU A 69 -8.22 -7.90 -6.60
CA GLU A 69 -8.09 -6.59 -7.23
C GLU A 69 -8.96 -5.57 -6.49
N ALA A 70 -8.47 -4.34 -6.40
CA ALA A 70 -9.22 -3.22 -5.85
C ALA A 70 -9.83 -3.50 -4.46
N GLU A 71 -9.08 -4.18 -3.59
CA GLU A 71 -9.49 -4.46 -2.22
C GLU A 71 -9.20 -3.25 -1.33
N THR A 72 -10.13 -2.90 -0.44
CA THR A 72 -9.89 -1.83 0.54
C THR A 72 -9.09 -2.37 1.71
N MET A 73 -7.97 -1.73 2.02
CA MET A 73 -7.14 -2.11 3.16
C MET A 73 -7.88 -1.78 4.48
N SER A 74 -8.05 -2.78 5.34
CA SER A 74 -8.80 -2.59 6.60
C SER A 74 -8.03 -1.81 7.67
N CYS A 75 -6.69 -1.86 7.68
CA CYS A 75 -5.86 -1.22 8.73
C CYS A 75 -4.65 -0.44 8.18
N PRO A 76 -4.81 0.50 7.23
CA PRO A 76 -3.69 1.20 6.58
C PRO A 76 -2.83 2.06 7.53
N GLY A 77 -3.40 2.48 8.67
CA GLY A 77 -2.67 3.23 9.70
C GLY A 77 -1.76 2.39 10.61
N THR A 78 -1.72 1.06 10.47
CA THR A 78 -0.85 0.25 11.34
C THR A 78 0.63 0.37 10.94
N TYR A 79 1.53 0.38 11.92
CA TYR A 79 2.98 0.37 11.70
C TYR A 79 3.48 -1.07 11.59
N ALA A 80 2.86 -1.85 10.72
CA ALA A 80 3.20 -3.26 10.51
C ALA A 80 3.52 -3.56 9.04
N TYR A 81 3.71 -2.51 8.24
CA TYR A 81 4.03 -2.62 6.83
C TYR A 81 5.49 -2.28 6.59
N SER A 82 6.07 -2.99 5.63
CA SER A 82 7.36 -2.69 5.03
C SER A 82 7.16 -2.53 3.53
N GLN A 83 7.69 -1.45 2.96
CA GLN A 83 7.78 -1.27 1.52
C GLN A 83 8.82 -2.26 0.98
N ILE A 84 8.47 -2.95 -0.09
CA ILE A 84 9.31 -3.96 -0.73
C ILE A 84 9.34 -3.75 -2.23
N ASP A 85 10.38 -4.24 -2.88
CA ASP A 85 10.34 -4.51 -4.31
C ASP A 85 9.59 -5.83 -4.53
N PRO A 86 8.64 -5.89 -5.48
CA PRO A 86 7.95 -7.13 -5.78
C PRO A 86 8.96 -8.18 -6.28
N PRO A 87 8.94 -9.41 -5.76
CA PRO A 87 9.84 -10.49 -6.18
C PRO A 87 9.42 -11.14 -7.50
N PHE A 88 8.37 -10.63 -8.13
CA PHE A 88 7.83 -11.09 -9.40
C PHE A 88 7.91 -9.96 -10.42
N ASP A 89 8.26 -10.29 -11.65
CA ASP A 89 8.17 -9.35 -12.76
C ASP A 89 6.70 -9.05 -13.05
N LEU A 90 6.33 -7.79 -12.91
CA LEU A 90 5.08 -7.25 -13.45
C LEU A 90 5.25 -7.05 -14.96
N ASN A 91 5.52 -8.13 -15.68
CA ASN A 91 5.54 -8.07 -17.14
C ASN A 91 4.09 -7.96 -17.63
N GLU A 92 3.88 -6.90 -18.41
CA GLU A 92 2.63 -6.34 -18.96
C GLU A 92 1.73 -7.34 -19.71
#